data_AF-A0A3B8YFX6-F1
#
_entry.id   AF-A0A3B8YFX6-F1
#
_cell.length_a   1.000
_cell.length_b   1.000
_cell.length_c   1.000
_cell.angle_alpha   90.00
_cell.angle_beta   90.00
_cell.angle_gamma   90.00
#
_symmetry.space_group_name_H-M   'P 1'
#
loop_
_entity.id
_entity.type
_entity.pdbx_description
1 polymer ?
#
loop_
_entity_poly.entity_id
_entity_poly.type
_entity_poly.pdbx_seq_one_letter_code
_entity_poly.pdbx_strand_id
1 'polypeptide(L)'
;MKLPNGHQADLGNKIENYCLNLNHQKGKNKATLFQNKLGINLSNADILKKAIKKAAINESVIIRKINEYGTHYNLKFFLKTDIGESLILVA
;
A
#
# COMPACT_ATOMS: atom_id res chain seq x y z
N MET A 1 -11.78 -1.24 -13.62
CA MET A 1 -10.85 -0.72 -14.67
C MET A 1 -9.41 -0.92 -14.19
N LYS A 2 -8.39 -0.86 -15.07
CA LYS A 2 -6.98 -0.79 -14.61
C LYS A 2 -6.64 0.61 -14.09
N LEU A 3 -5.62 0.72 -13.24
CA LEU A 3 -5.10 2.03 -12.84
C LEU A 3 -4.44 2.70 -14.06
N PRO A 4 -4.83 3.93 -14.43
CA PRO A 4 -4.15 4.66 -15.49
C PRO A 4 -2.66 4.83 -15.15
N ASN A 5 -1.79 4.51 -16.11
CA ASN A 5 -0.33 4.58 -15.95
C ASN A 5 0.21 3.83 -14.72
N GLY A 6 -0.39 2.71 -14.33
CA GLY A 6 0.04 1.95 -13.14
C GLY A 6 1.53 1.54 -13.13
N HIS A 7 2.16 1.43 -14.30
CA HIS A 7 3.61 1.17 -14.44
C HIS A 7 4.50 2.34 -14.00
N GLN A 8 3.94 3.55 -13.94
CA GLN A 8 4.61 4.78 -13.47
C GLN A 8 4.24 5.11 -12.02
N ALA A 9 3.66 4.17 -11.27
CA ALA A 9 3.22 4.41 -9.89
C ALA A 9 4.38 4.85 -8.99
N ASP A 10 4.27 6.06 -8.44
CA ASP A 10 5.13 6.59 -7.40
C ASP A 10 4.45 6.44 -6.03
N LEU A 11 5.17 5.89 -5.07
CA LEU A 11 4.69 5.66 -3.70
C LEU A 11 5.11 6.80 -2.75
N GLY A 12 5.96 7.71 -3.21
CA GLY A 12 6.57 8.74 -2.39
C GLY A 12 7.27 8.15 -1.16
N ASN A 13 7.15 8.84 -0.04
CA ASN A 13 7.78 8.47 1.23
C ASN A 13 6.78 7.96 2.29
N LYS A 14 5.51 7.77 1.92
CA LYS A 14 4.43 7.47 2.88
C LYS A 14 4.54 6.07 3.47
N ILE A 15 5.18 5.14 2.76
CA ILE A 15 5.36 3.77 3.25
C ILE A 15 6.26 3.77 4.49
N GLU A 16 7.43 4.38 4.38
CA GLU A 16 8.43 4.43 5.43
C GLU A 16 8.10 5.49 6.48
N ASN A 17 7.70 6.70 6.08
CA ASN A 17 7.53 7.80 7.04
C ASN A 17 6.21 7.72 7.83
N TYR A 18 5.22 6.97 7.33
CA TYR A 18 3.89 6.89 7.94
C TYR A 18 3.41 5.45 8.16
N CYS A 19 3.27 4.64 7.11
CA CYS A 19 2.59 3.33 7.20
C CYS A 19 3.34 2.30 8.06
N LEU A 20 4.67 2.26 7.93
CA LEU A 20 5.54 1.30 8.64
C LEU A 20 6.30 1.96 9.80
N ASN A 21 6.03 3.23 10.09
CA ASN A 21 6.70 3.99 11.14
C ASN A 21 6.03 3.80 12.51
N LEU A 22 6.68 3.06 13.40
CA LEU A 22 6.24 2.89 14.80
C LEU A 22 6.30 4.18 15.62
N ASN A 23 7.15 5.14 15.24
CA ASN A 23 7.30 6.42 15.93
C ASN A 23 6.29 7.48 15.44
N HIS A 24 5.56 7.19 14.35
CA HIS A 24 4.59 8.14 13.82
C HIS A 24 3.32 8.15 14.67
N GLN A 25 2.93 9.32 15.20
CA GLN A 25 1.81 9.49 16.13
C GLN A 25 0.51 8.79 15.67
N LYS A 26 0.18 8.91 14.37
CA LYS A 26 -0.99 8.26 13.75
C LYS A 26 -0.66 6.95 13.01
N GLY A 27 0.62 6.71 12.70
CA GLY A 27 1.07 5.64 11.80
C GLY A 27 1.40 4.37 12.54
N LYS A 28 1.77 4.49 13.83
CA LYS A 28 2.18 3.39 14.71
C LYS A 28 1.23 2.20 14.69
N ASN A 29 -0.09 2.43 14.76
CA ASN A 29 -1.07 1.34 14.76
C ASN A 29 -1.08 0.56 13.44
N LYS A 30 -0.79 1.22 12.31
CA LYS A 30 -0.63 0.55 11.01
C LYS A 30 0.67 -0.23 10.96
N ALA A 31 1.76 0.37 11.44
CA ALA A 31 3.06 -0.28 11.50
C ALA A 31 2.99 -1.58 12.33
N THR A 32 2.37 -1.52 13.51
CA THR A 32 2.12 -2.70 14.35
C THR A 32 1.26 -3.74 13.64
N LEU A 33 0.20 -3.34 12.93
CA LEU A 33 -0.65 -4.28 12.20
C LEU A 33 0.11 -4.99 11.07
N PHE A 34 0.90 -4.25 10.28
CA PHE A 34 1.74 -4.82 9.22
C PHE A 34 2.77 -5.79 9.78
N GLN A 35 3.42 -5.43 10.89
CA GLN A 35 4.39 -6.28 11.54
C GLN A 35 3.75 -7.58 12.05
N ASN A 36 2.60 -7.48 12.72
CA ASN A 36 1.95 -8.64 13.34
C ASN A 36 1.28 -9.57 12.33
N LYS A 37 0.71 -9.04 11.24
CA LYS A 37 -0.06 -9.85 10.27
C LYS A 37 0.79 -10.36 9.12
N LEU A 38 1.82 -9.62 8.74
CA LEU A 38 2.60 -9.90 7.52
C LEU A 38 4.11 -9.93 7.77
N GLY A 39 4.59 -9.62 8.97
CA GLY A 39 6.02 -9.53 9.25
C GLY A 39 6.69 -8.32 8.58
N ILE A 40 5.92 -7.35 8.10
CA ILE A 40 6.43 -6.20 7.36
C ILE A 40 6.67 -5.03 8.31
N ASN A 41 7.87 -4.47 8.29
CA ASN A 41 8.30 -3.31 9.05
C ASN A 41 9.30 -2.47 8.22
N LEU A 42 9.92 -1.45 8.82
CA LEU A 42 10.85 -0.57 8.11
C LEU A 42 12.05 -1.29 7.48
N SER A 43 12.59 -2.34 8.11
CA SER A 43 13.78 -3.03 7.60
C SER A 43 13.53 -3.83 6.32
N ASN A 44 12.27 -4.16 6.03
CA ASN A 44 11.86 -4.92 4.86
C ASN A 44 10.71 -4.25 4.07
N ALA A 45 10.63 -2.91 4.14
CA ALA A 45 9.60 -2.10 3.47
C ALA A 45 9.48 -2.34 1.96
N ASP A 46 10.58 -2.78 1.32
CA ASP A 46 10.61 -3.15 -0.10
C ASP A 46 9.61 -4.24 -0.48
N ILE A 47 9.26 -5.16 0.43
CA ILE A 47 8.25 -6.19 0.19
C ILE A 47 6.90 -5.54 -0.16
N LEU A 48 6.46 -4.59 0.68
CA LEU A 48 5.19 -3.89 0.48
C LEU A 48 5.26 -2.98 -0.75
N LYS A 49 6.36 -2.26 -0.97
CA LYS A 49 6.53 -1.39 -2.14
C LYS A 49 6.45 -2.16 -3.45
N LYS A 50 7.15 -3.28 -3.56
CA LYS A 50 7.12 -4.14 -4.76
C LYS A 50 5.72 -4.71 -4.98
N ALA A 51 5.05 -5.16 -3.92
CA ALA A 51 3.69 -5.67 -4.01
C ALA A 51 2.70 -4.61 -4.50
N ILE A 52 2.75 -3.39 -3.95
CA ILE A 52 1.88 -2.28 -4.39
C ILE A 52 2.15 -1.92 -5.86
N LYS A 53 3.43 -1.79 -6.28
CA LYS A 53 3.77 -1.48 -7.67
C LYS A 53 3.29 -2.56 -8.64
N LYS A 54 3.45 -3.84 -8.27
CA LYS A 54 2.92 -4.95 -9.06
C LYS A 54 1.40 -4.89 -9.15
N ALA A 55 0.72 -4.60 -8.05
CA ALA A 55 -0.74 -4.49 -8.02
C ALA A 55 -1.24 -3.29 -8.85
N ALA A 56 -0.53 -2.16 -8.83
CA ALA A 56 -0.87 -0.98 -9.63
C ALA A 56 -0.93 -1.28 -11.14
N ILE A 57 -0.07 -2.17 -11.63
CA ILE A 57 -0.06 -2.60 -13.04
C ILE A 57 -1.16 -3.66 -13.30
N ASN A 58 -1.30 -4.62 -12.40
CA ASN A 58 -1.99 -5.88 -12.71
C ASN A 58 -3.42 -5.97 -12.18
N GLU A 59 -3.81 -5.16 -11.21
CA GLU A 59 -5.10 -5.29 -10.55
C GLU A 59 -6.13 -4.30 -11.07
N SER A 60 -7.39 -4.61 -10.80
CA SER A 60 -8.49 -3.69 -11.06
C SER A 60 -8.63 -2.68 -9.92
N VAL A 61 -8.92 -1.43 -10.30
CA VAL A 61 -9.24 -0.33 -9.39
C VAL A 61 -10.67 0.14 -9.56
N ILE A 62 -11.16 0.81 -8.52
CA ILE A 62 -12.47 1.44 -8.46
C ILE A 62 -12.28 2.93 -8.16
N ILE A 63 -13.00 3.79 -8.87
CA ILE A 63 -12.99 5.24 -8.59
C ILE A 63 -13.57 5.46 -7.19
N ARG A 64 -12.82 6.15 -6.34
CA ARG A 64 -13.23 6.53 -4.98
C ARG A 64 -13.80 7.94 -4.94
N LYS A 65 -13.11 8.88 -5.57
CA LYS A 65 -13.47 10.30 -5.58
C LYS A 65 -12.87 10.98 -6.81
N ILE A 66 -13.56 11.96 -7.36
CA ILE A 66 -13.02 12.88 -8.36
C ILE A 66 -13.05 14.28 -7.73
N ASN A 67 -11.98 15.04 -7.87
CA ASN A 67 -11.88 16.43 -7.43
C ASN A 67 -11.05 17.25 -8.43
N GLU A 68 -10.83 18.53 -8.12
CA GLU A 68 -10.04 19.45 -8.94
C GLU A 68 -8.58 19.02 -9.15
N TYR A 69 -8.04 18.15 -8.30
CA TYR A 69 -6.67 17.61 -8.40
C TYR A 69 -6.61 16.26 -9.13
N GLY A 70 -7.75 15.73 -9.58
CA GLY A 70 -7.83 14.50 -10.37
C GLY A 70 -8.70 13.40 -9.77
N THR A 71 -8.42 12.17 -10.17
CA THR A 71 -9.21 10.99 -9.79
C THR A 71 -8.47 10.14 -8.77
N HIS A 72 -9.12 9.89 -7.64
CA HIS A 72 -8.65 9.01 -6.58
C HIS A 72 -9.22 7.61 -6.80
N TYR A 73 -8.36 6.60 -6.74
CA TYR A 73 -8.72 5.20 -6.96
C TYR A 73 -8.47 4.38 -5.70
N ASN A 74 -9.35 3.40 -5.46
CA ASN A 74 -9.09 2.32 -4.52
C ASN A 74 -8.54 1.11 -5.27
N LEU A 75 -7.39 0.63 -4.83
CA LEU A 75 -6.73 -0.59 -5.30
C LEU A 75 -6.75 -1.61 -4.16
N LYS A 76 -7.19 -2.83 -4.45
CA LYS A 76 -7.17 -3.95 -3.50
C LYS A 76 -6.40 -5.13 -4.08
N PHE A 77 -5.58 -5.77 -3.25
CA PHE A 77 -4.87 -6.99 -3.62
C PHE A 77 -4.54 -7.82 -2.37
N PHE A 78 -4.45 -9.14 -2.53
CA PHE A 78 -3.96 -10.00 -1.46
C PHE A 78 -2.44 -10.02 -1.43
N LEU A 79 -1.87 -9.84 -0.24
CA LEU A 79 -0.44 -10.02 0.00
C LEU A 79 -0.24 -11.18 0.97
N LYS A 80 0.55 -12.15 0.55
CA LYS A 80 0.99 -13.29 1.35
C LYS A 80 2.49 -13.18 1.62
N THR A 81 2.88 -13.45 2.85
CA THR A 81 4.25 -13.57 3.34
C THR A 81 4.38 -14.88 4.13
N ASP A 82 5.57 -15.16 4.66
CA ASP A 82 5.80 -16.33 5.51
C ASP A 82 5.06 -16.22 6.86
N ILE A 83 4.70 -15.02 7.28
CA ILE A 83 3.98 -14.77 8.55
C ILE A 83 2.47 -14.93 8.38
N GLY A 84 1.94 -14.56 7.21
CA GLY A 84 0.50 -14.63 6.98
C GLY A 84 0.08 -13.95 5.70
N GLU A 85 -1.23 -13.79 5.55
CA GLU A 85 -1.83 -13.14 4.40
C GLU A 85 -2.86 -12.11 4.83
N SER A 86 -3.01 -11.07 4.01
CA SER A 86 -3.99 -10.02 4.26
C SER A 86 -4.43 -9.36 2.96
N LEU A 87 -5.68 -8.91 2.94
CA LEU A 87 -6.18 -8.03 1.89
C LEU A 87 -5.68 -6.61 2.14
N ILE A 88 -4.86 -6.10 1.23
CA ILE A 88 -4.35 -4.73 1.28
C ILE A 88 -5.30 -3.81 0.51
N LEU A 89 -5.62 -2.67 1.10
CA LEU A 89 -6.32 -1.56 0.45
C LEU A 89 -5.37 -0.36 0.34
N VAL A 90 -5.17 0.12 -0.89
CA VAL A 90 -4.45 1.35 -1.22
C VAL A 90 -5.48 2.37 -1.72
N ALA A 91 -5.54 3.55 -1.09
CA ALA A 91 -6.65 4.51 -1.22
C ALA A 91 -6.22 5.97 -1.04
#